data_AF-A0A2V8QDT9-F1
#
_entry.id   AF-A0A2V8QDT9-F1
#
_cell.length_a   1.000
_cell.length_b   1.000
_cell.length_c   1.000
_cell.angle_alpha   90.00
_cell.angle_beta   90.00
_cell.angle_gamma   90.00
#
_symmetry.space_group_name_H-M   'P 1'
#
loop_
_entity.id
_entity.type
_entity.pdbx_description
1 polymer ?
#
loop_
_entity_poly.entity_id
_entity_poly.type
_entity_poly.pdbx_seq_one_letter_code
_entity_poly.pdbx_strand_id
1 'polypeptide(L)' 'MNYRLLLQYDGTDFHGWQMQGELRTVQGELTRVLSLLDDREITVHG' A
#
# COMPACT_ATOMS: atom_id res chain seq x y z
N MET A 1 14.99 -7.50 4.27
CA MET A 1 14.86 -6.87 5.61
C MET A 1 13.39 -6.58 5.83
N ASN A 2 12.87 -6.74 7.05
CA ASN A 2 11.46 -6.49 7.33
C ASN A 2 11.32 -5.19 8.12
N TYR A 3 10.43 -4.33 7.65
CA TYR A 3 10.09 -3.07 8.30
C TYR A 3 8.64 -3.12 8.75
N ARG A 4 8.37 -2.55 9.93
CA ARG A 4 7.01 -2.38 10.43
C ARG A 4 6.66 -0.90 10.37
N LEU A 5 5.54 -0.59 9.74
CA LEU A 5 4.96 0.74 9.70
C LEU A 5 3.74 0.77 10.63
N LEU A 6 3.58 1.85 11.38
CA LEU A 6 2.32 2.18 12.05
C LEU A 6 1.69 3.33 11.26
N LEU A 7 0.46 3.14 10.79
CA LEU A 7 -0.16 3.99 9.79
C LEU A 7 -1.56 4.39 10.24
N GLN A 8 -1.98 5.58 9.82
CA GLN A 8 -3.37 6.03 9.82
C GLN A 8 -3.64 6.63 8.43
N TYR A 9 -4.84 6.43 7.90
CA TYR A 9 -5.26 6.99 6.63
C TYR A 9 -6.71 7.47 6.72
N ASP A 10 -7.04 8.48 5.91
CA ASP A 10 -8.43 8.83 5.61
C ASP A 10 -8.94 7.84 4.55
N GLY A 11 -10.01 7.11 4.88
CA GLY A 11 -10.57 6.08 4.02
C GLY A 11 -11.50 6.59 2.93
N THR A 12 -11.82 7.88 2.89
CA THR A 12 -12.92 8.42 2.04
C THR A 12 -12.76 8.10 0.55
N ASP A 13 -11.54 8.20 0.01
CA ASP A 13 -11.24 7.95 -1.41
C ASP A 13 -10.62 6.58 -1.69
N PHE A 14 -10.63 5.69 -0.70
CA PHE A 14 -10.03 4.36 -0.79
C PHE A 14 -11.08 3.27 -0.61
N HIS A 15 -10.95 2.22 -1.41
CA HIS A 15 -11.81 1.04 -1.33
C HIS A 15 -11.29 0.06 -0.26
N GLY A 16 -10.99 0.60 0.93
CA GLY A 16 -10.41 -0.15 2.04
C GLY A 16 -8.90 -0.42 1.93
N TRP A 17 -8.44 -1.35 2.76
CA TRP A 17 -7.03 -1.71 2.88
C TRP A 17 -6.55 -2.55 1.69
N GLN A 18 -7.18 -3.71 1.48
CA GLN A 18 -6.68 -4.75 0.58
C GLN A 18 -6.86 -4.41 -0.90
N MET A 19 -5.85 -4.70 -1.71
CA MET A 19 -5.91 -4.62 -3.18
C MET A 19 -7.04 -5.49 -3.76
N GLN A 20 -7.89 -4.89 -4.59
CA GLN A 20 -9.07 -5.53 -5.17
C GLN A 20 -9.29 -5.03 -6.60
N GLY A 21 -8.86 -5.82 -7.59
CA GLY A 21 -8.97 -5.44 -9.00
C GLY A 21 -8.29 -4.11 -9.29
N GLU A 22 -8.98 -3.22 -10.00
CA GLU A 22 -8.47 -1.90 -10.41
C GLU A 22 -8.86 -0.77 -9.42
N LEU A 23 -9.42 -1.11 -8.26
CA LEU A 23 -9.83 -0.12 -7.28
C LEU A 23 -8.62 0.46 -6.53
N ARG A 24 -8.67 1.77 -6.27
CA ARG A 24 -7.67 2.45 -5.44
C ARG A 24 -7.83 2.02 -3.98
N THR A 25 -6.79 1.40 -3.43
CA THR A 25 -6.74 0.81 -2.07
C THR A 25 -5.45 1.23 -1.38
N VAL A 26 -5.44 1.20 -0.05
CA VAL A 26 -4.26 1.67 0.72
C VAL A 26 -3.05 0.76 0.52
N GLN A 27 -3.25 -0.56 0.54
CA GLN A 27 -2.19 -1.54 0.30
C GLN A 27 -1.60 -1.36 -1.11
N GLY A 28 -2.44 -1.13 -2.12
CA GLY A 28 -2.01 -0.92 -3.50
C GLY A 28 -1.15 0.33 -3.66
N GLU A 29 -1.60 1.46 -3.09
CA GLU A 29 -0.83 2.70 -3.16
C GLU A 29 0.50 2.63 -2.40
N LEU A 30 0.52 2.02 -1.21
CA LEU A 30 1.76 1.82 -0.47
C LEU A 30 2.74 0.91 -1.22
N THR A 31 2.25 -0.20 -1.78
CA THR A 31 3.04 -1.13 -2.60
C THR A 31 3.64 -0.40 -3.81
N ARG A 32 2.83 0.39 -4.53
CA ARG A 32 3.27 1.17 -5.70
C ARG A 32 4.36 2.20 -5.35
N VAL A 33 4.13 3.00 -4.31
CA VAL A 33 5.06 4.07 -3.91
C VAL A 33 6.36 3.50 -3.34
N LEU A 34 6.29 2.47 -2.49
CA LEU A 34 7.49 1.84 -1.93
C LEU A 34 8.32 1.16 -3.02
N SER A 35 7.66 0.54 -4.00
CA SER A 35 8.38 -0.08 -5.13
C SER A 35 9.12 0.96 -5.97
N LEU A 36 8.50 2.14 -6.19
CA LEU A 36 9.15 3.26 -6.87
C LEU A 36 10.35 3.81 -6.09
N LEU A 37 10.26 3.84 -4.75
CA LEU A 37 11.33 4.35 -3.89
C LEU A 37 12.53 3.40 -3.78
N ASP A 38 12.30 2.08 -3.77
CA ASP A 38 13.35 1.06 -3.63
C ASP A 38 13.85 0.51 -4.98
N ASP A 39 13.27 0.95 -6.10
CA ASP A 39 13.55 0.47 -7.47
C ASP A 39 13.40 -1.06 -7.61
N ARG A 40 12.47 -1.63 -6.83
CA ARG A 40 12.21 -3.08 -6.72
C ARG A 40 10.75 -3.31 -6.41
N GLU A 41 10.25 -4.51 -6.72
CA GLU A 41 8.88 -4.88 -6.33
C GLU A 41 8.80 -5.08 -4.81
N ILE A 42 7.96 -4.27 -4.14
CA ILE A 42 7.71 -4.32 -2.70
C ILE A 42 6.26 -4.69 -2.46
N THR A 43 6.01 -5.72 -1.67
CA THR A 43 4.66 -6.07 -1.21
C THR A 43 4.47 -5.64 0.24
N VAL A 44 3.37 -4.93 0.51
CA VAL A 44 2.98 -4.55 1.88
C VAL A 44 2.01 -5.59 2.46
N HIS A 45 2.29 -6.02 3.69
CA HIS A 45 1.44 -6.92 4.46
C HIS A 45 0.89 -6.17 5.67
N GLY A 46 -0.40 -6.36 5.96
CA GLY A 46 -1.10 -5.78 7.10
C GLY A 46 -2.24 -6.67 7.54
#